data_AF-A0A1I1I4I6-F1
#
_entry.id   AF-A0A1I1I4I6-F1
#
_cell.length_a   1.000
_cell.length_b   1.000
_cell.length_c   1.000
_cell.angle_alpha   90.00
_cell.angle_beta   90.00
_cell.angle_gamma   90.00
#
_symmetry.space_group_name_H-M   'P 1'
#
loop_
_entity.id
_entity.type
_entity.pdbx_description
1 polymer ?
#
loop_
_entity_poly.entity_id
_entity_poly.type
_entity_poly.pdbx_seq_one_letter_code
_entity_poly.pdbx_strand_id
1 'polypeptide(L)' 'MKLTLKTIILIVTALITVLATLLHASIADISIFHGMILHPVFLLIGFSLLAIIEEQGSRD' A
#
# COMPACT_ATOMS: atom_id res chain seq x y z
N MET A 1 -0.13 22.61 0.75
CA MET A 1 -0.06 21.27 1.38
C MET A 1 1.40 20.99 1.71
N LYS A 2 1.79 20.97 3.00
CA LYS A 2 3.19 20.76 3.40
C LYS A 2 3.49 19.27 3.31
N LEU A 3 4.44 18.88 2.47
CA LEU A 3 4.88 17.48 2.35
C LEU A 3 5.66 17.12 3.63
N THR A 4 5.13 16.19 4.42
CA THR A 4 5.78 15.73 5.66
C THR A 4 6.59 14.46 5.41
N LEU A 5 7.56 14.17 6.27
CA LEU A 5 8.37 12.94 6.17
C LEU A 5 7.49 11.68 6.18
N LYS A 6 6.44 11.65 7.01
CA LYS A 6 5.44 10.56 7.03
C LYS A 6 4.76 10.39 5.67
N THR A 7 4.35 11.49 5.05
CA THR A 7 3.73 11.47 3.72
C THR A 7 4.69 10.94 2.65
N ILE A 8 5.97 11.31 2.72
CA ILE A 8 7.00 10.81 1.79
C ILE A 8 7.18 9.30 1.95
N ILE A 9 7.29 8.81 3.19
CA ILE A 9 7.42 7.38 3.46
C ILE A 9 6.22 6.62 2.89
N LEU A 10 5.00 7.09 3.12
CA LEU A 10 3.79 6.46 2.58
C LEU A 10 3.77 6.42 1.05
N ILE A 11 4.16 7.51 0.39
CA ILE A 11 4.24 7.58 -1.08
C ILE A 11 5.28 6.58 -1.61
N VAL A 12 6.47 6.53 -0.99
CA VAL A 12 7.54 5.60 -1.40
C VAL A 12 7.10 4.15 -1.19
N THR A 13 6.50 3.83 -0.03
CA THR A 13 5.97 2.49 0.24
C THR A 13 4.91 2.10 -0.78
N ALA A 14 3.95 2.99 -1.07
CA ALA A 14 2.92 2.73 -2.08
C ALA A 14 3.53 2.47 -3.47
N LEU A 15 4.52 3.28 -3.86
CA LEU A 15 5.18 3.16 -5.16
C LEU A 15 5.96 1.84 -5.29
N ILE A 16 6.72 1.45 -4.26
CA ILE A 16 7.44 0.17 -4.22
C ILE A 16 6.46 -0.99 -4.31
N THR A 17 5.33 -0.94 -3.59
CA THR A 17 4.36 -2.03 -3.63
C THR A 17 3.68 -2.15 -4.99
N VAL A 18 3.29 -1.04 -5.62
CA VAL A 18 2.73 -1.05 -6.99
C VAL A 18 3.75 -1.64 -7.97
N LEU A 19 5.01 -1.21 -7.91
CA LEU A 19 6.07 -1.69 -8.78
C LEU A 19 6.33 -3.19 -8.58
N ALA A 20 6.47 -3.64 -7.34
CA ALA A 20 6.68 -5.04 -7.00
C ALA A 20 5.51 -5.93 -7.49
N THR A 21 4.29 -5.41 -7.40
CA THR A 21 3.07 -6.09 -7.85
C THR A 21 3.04 -6.24 -9.38
N LEU A 22 3.39 -5.19 -10.12
CA LEU A 22 3.48 -5.23 -11.58
C LEU A 22 4.59 -6.16 -12.05
N LEU A 23 5.78 -6.09 -11.42
CA LEU A 23 6.89 -6.98 -11.74
C LEU A 23 6.55 -8.44 -11.44
N HIS A 24 5.96 -8.73 -10.29
CA HIS A 24 5.53 -10.08 -9.93
C HIS A 24 4.50 -10.65 -10.91
N ALA A 25 3.49 -9.85 -11.28
CA ALA A 25 2.49 -10.22 -12.28
C ALA A 25 3.06 -10.40 -13.69
N SER A 26 4.18 -9.74 -14.01
CA SER A 26 4.82 -9.84 -15.33
C SER A 26 5.78 -11.03 -15.46
N ILE A 27 6.36 -11.49 -14.35
CA ILE A 27 7.39 -12.55 -14.32
C ILE A 27 6.76 -13.92 -14.10
N ALA A 28 5.75 -13.99 -13.24
CA ALA A 28 5.02 -15.22 -13.02
C ALA A 28 3.75 -15.15 -13.88
N ASP A 29 3.46 -16.20 -14.66
CA ASP A 29 2.14 -16.45 -15.31
C ASP A 29 1.04 -16.71 -14.25
N ILE A 30 1.09 -15.98 -13.14
CA ILE A 30 0.11 -15.97 -12.10
C ILE A 30 -1.00 -15.07 -12.60
N SER A 31 -2.21 -15.63 -12.60
CA SER A 31 -3.45 -14.97 -12.99
C SER A 31 -3.44 -13.49 -12.59
N ILE A 32 -3.80 -12.63 -13.54
CA ILE A 32 -4.05 -11.20 -13.35
C ILE A 32 -4.82 -10.89 -12.05
N PHE A 33 -5.66 -11.82 -11.59
CA PHE A 33 -6.36 -11.74 -10.31
C PHE A 33 -5.44 -11.65 -9.09
N HIS A 34 -4.35 -12.41 -9.04
CA HIS A 34 -3.47 -12.43 -7.88
C HIS A 34 -2.59 -11.18 -7.80
N GLY A 35 -1.96 -10.82 -8.93
CA GLY A 35 -1.14 -9.62 -9.00
C GLY A 35 -1.97 -8.34 -8.93
N MET A 36 -2.96 -8.17 -9.81
CA MET A 36 -3.61 -6.87 -9.98
C MET A 36 -4.80 -6.60 -9.04
N ILE A 37 -5.35 -7.62 -8.36
CA ILE A 37 -6.53 -7.43 -7.48
C ILE A 37 -6.17 -7.69 -6.01
N LEU A 38 -5.54 -8.82 -5.68
CA LEU A 38 -5.24 -9.12 -4.27
C LEU A 38 -4.24 -8.16 -3.65
N HIS A 39 -3.15 -7.81 -4.35
CA HIS A 39 -2.14 -6.90 -3.81
C HIS A 39 -2.69 -5.49 -3.50
N PRO A 40 -3.44 -4.82 -4.40
CA PRO A 40 -4.08 -3.54 -4.07
C PRO A 40 -5.08 -3.62 -2.91
N VAL A 41 -5.85 -4.72 -2.82
CA VAL A 41 -6.80 -4.93 -1.72
C VAL A 41 -6.07 -5.07 -0.38
N PHE A 42 -5.01 -5.87 -0.31
CA PHE A 42 -4.20 -5.99 0.91
C PHE A 42 -3.52 -4.67 1.30
N LEU A 43 -3.06 -3.88 0.31
CA LEU A 43 -2.52 -2.55 0.55
C LEU A 43 -3.55 -1.60 1.17
N LEU A 44 -4.76 -1.56 0.60
CA LEU A 44 -5.85 -0.72 1.11
C LEU A 44 -6.27 -1.13 2.52
N ILE A 45 -6.31 -2.43 2.81
CA ILE A 45 -6.56 -2.95 4.16
C ILE A 45 -5.46 -2.46 5.11
N GLY A 46 -4.19 -2.58 4.71
CA GLY A 46 -3.05 -2.12 5.52
C GLY A 46 -3.09 -0.61 5.82
N PHE A 47 -3.37 0.22 4.81
CA PHE A 47 -3.52 1.67 5.02
C PHE A 47 -4.74 2.02 5.88
N SER A 48 -5.85 1.30 5.72
CA SER A 48 -7.05 1.50 6.54
C SER A 48 -6.77 1.18 8.01
N LEU A 49 -6.08 0.07 8.29
CA LEU A 49 -5.63 -0.30 9.63
C LEU A 49 -4.69 0.74 10.23
N LEU A 50 -3.71 1.23 9.45
CA LEU A 50 -2.78 2.26 9.89
C LEU A 50 -3.50 3.56 10.27
N ALA A 51 -4.47 3.99 9.45
CA ALA A 51 -5.27 5.17 9.72
C ALA A 51 -6.13 5.02 10.99
N ILE A 52 -6.71 3.84 11.24
CA ILE A 52 -7.47 3.55 12.46
C ILE A 52 -6.57 3.63 13.70
N ILE A 53 -5.35 3.08 13.63
CA ILE A 53 -4.39 3.14 14.74
C ILE A 53 -3.95 4.57 15.03
N GLU A 54 -3.66 5.38 14.00
CA GLU A 54 -3.31 6.80 14.21
C GLU A 54 -4.47 7.61 14.81
N GLU A 55 -5.72 7.35 14.38
CA GLU A 55 -6.91 8.00 14.95
C GLU A 55 -7.13 7.62 16.41
N GLN A 56 -6.93 6.34 16.78
CA GLN A 56 -7.04 5.91 18.17
C GLN A 56 -5.92 6.48 19.04
N GLY A 57 -4.67 6.43 18.60
CA GLY A 57 -3.54 6.99 19.34
C GLY A 57 -3.54 8.52 19.44
N SER A 58 -4.33 9.23 18.64
CA SER A 58 -4.54 10.68 18.76
C SER A 58 -5.64 11.08 19.74
N ARG A 59 -6.48 10.13 20.17
CA ARG A 59 -7.61 10.35 21.09
C ARG A 59 -7.27 10.04 22.55
N ASP A 60 -6.09 9.47 22.80
CA ASP A 60 -5.49 9.21 24.11
C ASP A 60 -4.44 10.29 24.44
#